data_AF-A0A2H0M2Q1-F1
#
_entry.id   AF-A0A2H0M2Q1-F1
#
_cell.length_a   1.000
_cell.length_b   1.000
_cell.length_c   1.000
_cell.angle_alpha   90.00
_cell.angle_beta   90.00
_cell.angle_gamma   90.00
#
_symmetry.space_group_name_H-M   'P 1'
#
loop_
_entity.id
_entity.type
_entity.pdbx_description
1 polymer ?
#
loop_
_entity_poly.entity_id
_entity_poly.type
_entity_poly.pdbx_seq_one_letter_code
_entity_poly.pdbx_strand_id
1 'polypeptide(L)'
;MKSKPSLRSLVKAGLKIIPLVLLLSACSSSTTPSFLKENIPQAVQDICKKDYKLDVSSKLIGNTLWVYLPLEDIISKPENPDKYTERFFLEDKKNYLEERILKVNYLVKLAEEKEKQQEMALDKSVNEKIFKVLQVIRRVLFSVDNSKKDDPLFFCIVTADIKNGFEIKQIFYSPDLKKISYGIISQTEYQHRIIQDSEISPQIIGDKTGAHLVYREISLAEFIASQIQSRIKLKFQKPEVERNADIDKEVLKIISYTLNTYGFNDFTFVEISNLVTGTKNILNQKAILADSIE
;
A
#
# COMPACT_ATOMS: atom_id res chain seq x y z
N MET A 1 -18.59 59.93 -33.04
CA MET A 1 -17.37 60.76 -33.13
C MET A 1 -17.39 61.74 -31.97
N LYS A 2 -16.39 61.63 -31.06
CA LYS A 2 -15.98 62.59 -30.01
C LYS A 2 -17.03 63.15 -29.04
N SER A 3 -16.95 62.72 -27.79
CA SER A 3 -17.20 63.58 -26.63
C SER A 3 -16.03 63.45 -25.64
N LYS A 4 -15.43 64.60 -25.30
CA LYS A 4 -14.43 64.77 -24.23
C LYS A 4 -15.13 64.88 -22.87
N PRO A 5 -14.42 64.60 -21.77
CA PRO A 5 -14.23 65.63 -20.74
C PRO A 5 -12.75 65.68 -20.31
N SER A 6 -12.01 66.80 -20.39
CA SER A 6 -11.99 68.00 -19.54
C SER A 6 -11.69 67.77 -18.04
N LEU A 7 -10.39 67.61 -17.76
CA LEU A 7 -9.55 68.30 -16.76
C LEU A 7 -10.17 68.93 -15.47
N ARG A 8 -9.43 68.67 -14.37
CA ARG A 8 -9.33 69.37 -13.05
C ARG A 8 -10.29 68.81 -11.99
N SER A 9 -9.83 68.39 -10.81
CA SER A 9 -8.86 69.08 -9.94
C SER A 9 -8.07 68.12 -9.05
N LEU A 10 -6.78 68.45 -8.86
CA LEU A 10 -5.92 68.00 -7.77
C LEU A 10 -6.48 68.54 -6.44
N VAL A 11 -6.90 67.66 -5.55
CA VAL A 11 -6.99 67.97 -4.12
C VAL A 11 -6.08 67.02 -3.37
N LYS A 12 -5.12 67.65 -2.70
CA LYS A 12 -4.12 67.09 -1.81
C LYS A 12 -4.80 66.27 -0.71
N ALA A 13 -4.67 64.95 -0.78
CA ALA A 13 -4.85 64.08 0.38
C ALA A 13 -3.46 63.52 0.72
N GLY A 14 -2.87 64.03 1.79
CA GLY A 14 -1.60 63.56 2.32
C GLY A 14 -1.74 62.11 2.77
N LEU A 15 -1.37 61.18 1.90
CA LEU A 15 -1.26 59.78 2.23
C LEU A 15 0.01 59.62 3.07
N LYS A 16 -0.14 59.60 4.40
CA LYS A 16 0.91 59.15 5.31
C LYS A 16 1.18 57.68 4.99
N ILE A 17 2.23 57.43 4.22
CA ILE A 17 2.80 56.09 4.04
C ILE A 17 3.43 55.71 5.39
N ILE A 18 2.63 55.06 6.23
CA ILE A 18 3.13 54.28 7.37
C ILE A 18 3.90 53.12 6.75
N PRO A 19 5.21 52.95 7.01
CA PRO A 19 5.87 51.71 6.68
C PRO A 19 5.29 50.67 7.63
N LEU A 20 4.29 49.93 7.15
CA LEU A 20 3.84 48.70 7.79
C LEU A 20 5.01 47.74 7.68
N VAL A 21 5.91 47.81 8.67
CA VAL A 21 6.90 46.78 8.94
C VAL A 21 6.08 45.50 9.09
N LEU A 22 6.04 44.72 8.02
CA LEU A 22 5.64 43.33 8.02
C LEU A 22 6.57 42.67 9.03
N LEU A 23 6.13 42.62 10.28
CA LEU A 23 6.49 41.58 11.21
C LEU A 23 5.98 40.29 10.56
N LEU A 24 6.74 39.79 9.59
CA LEU A 24 6.88 38.37 9.37
C LEU A 24 7.52 37.87 10.66
N SER A 25 6.69 37.74 11.70
CA SER A 25 6.86 36.68 12.68
C SER A 25 6.85 35.41 11.85
N ALA A 26 8.05 35.07 11.37
CA ALA A 26 8.43 33.72 11.10
C ALA A 26 8.08 33.00 12.39
N CYS A 27 6.87 32.44 12.45
CA CYS A 27 6.59 31.33 13.32
C CYS A 27 7.77 30.42 13.08
N SER A 28 8.66 30.31 14.06
CA SER A 28 9.64 29.26 14.12
C SER A 28 8.81 27.99 13.98
N SER A 29 8.68 27.48 12.76
CA SER A 29 8.23 26.13 12.53
C SER A 29 9.31 25.33 13.21
N SER A 30 9.12 25.01 14.49
CA SER A 30 10.01 24.08 15.13
C SER A 30 9.81 22.82 14.30
N THR A 31 10.79 22.50 13.48
CA THR A 31 10.87 21.25 12.73
C THR A 31 11.16 20.08 13.69
N THR A 32 10.79 20.26 14.96
CA THR A 32 10.88 19.26 16.00
C THR A 32 9.80 18.22 15.71
N PRO A 33 10.19 16.96 15.60
CA PRO A 33 9.26 15.88 15.37
C PRO A 33 8.19 15.83 16.45
N SER A 34 6.96 15.53 16.05
CA SER A 34 5.82 15.48 16.97
C SER A 34 5.72 14.14 17.71
N PHE A 35 6.37 13.09 17.18
CA PHE A 35 6.27 11.75 17.72
C PHE A 35 7.63 11.06 17.85
N LEU A 36 7.83 10.39 18.98
CA LEU A 36 8.88 9.39 19.16
C LEU A 36 8.38 8.04 18.65
N LYS A 37 9.30 7.17 18.20
CA LYS A 37 8.97 5.87 17.59
C LYS A 37 8.13 5.00 18.53
N GLU A 38 8.51 4.93 19.79
CA GLU A 38 7.83 4.18 20.85
C GLU A 38 6.38 4.64 21.07
N ASN A 39 6.06 5.89 20.73
CA ASN A 39 4.74 6.47 20.91
C ASN A 39 3.85 6.36 19.66
N ILE A 40 4.38 5.84 18.54
CA ILE A 40 3.61 5.70 17.28
C ILE A 40 2.32 4.91 17.49
N PRO A 41 2.30 3.72 18.12
CA PRO A 41 1.07 2.96 18.29
C PRO A 41 -0.01 3.71 19.09
N GLN A 42 0.40 4.39 20.16
CA GLN A 42 -0.53 5.16 20.99
C GLN A 42 -1.06 6.38 20.22
N ALA A 43 -0.18 7.10 19.51
CA ALA A 43 -0.59 8.25 18.70
C ALA A 43 -1.60 7.87 17.61
N VAL A 44 -1.41 6.74 16.92
CA VAL A 44 -2.37 6.23 15.93
C VAL A 44 -3.72 5.94 16.58
N GLN A 45 -3.73 5.25 17.72
CA GLN A 45 -4.97 4.95 18.46
C GLN A 45 -5.70 6.22 18.90
N ASP A 46 -4.98 7.15 19.53
CA ASP A 46 -5.55 8.39 20.06
C ASP A 46 -6.14 9.26 18.95
N ILE A 47 -5.43 9.43 17.83
CA ILE A 47 -5.90 10.25 16.71
C ILE A 47 -7.11 9.58 16.04
N CYS A 48 -7.05 8.27 15.79
CA CYS A 48 -8.19 7.51 15.25
C CYS A 48 -9.44 7.67 16.13
N LYS A 49 -9.29 7.54 17.44
CA LYS A 49 -10.40 7.66 18.39
C LYS A 49 -10.91 9.10 18.47
N LYS A 50 -10.02 10.08 18.60
CA LYS A 50 -10.38 11.48 18.81
C LYS A 50 -11.03 12.09 17.57
N ASP A 51 -10.36 11.99 16.42
CA ASP A 51 -10.69 12.72 15.20
C ASP A 51 -11.74 11.97 14.36
N TYR A 52 -11.75 10.63 14.41
CA TYR A 52 -12.60 9.81 13.53
C TYR A 52 -13.56 8.86 14.26
N LYS A 53 -13.51 8.82 15.60
CA LYS A 53 -14.33 7.90 16.43
C LYS A 53 -14.12 6.43 16.07
N LEU A 54 -12.91 6.07 15.65
CA LEU A 54 -12.53 4.71 15.32
C LEU A 54 -11.78 4.09 16.50
N ASP A 55 -12.31 2.98 17.01
CA ASP A 55 -11.65 2.14 18.00
C ASP A 55 -10.73 1.17 17.28
N VAL A 56 -9.44 1.51 17.21
CA VAL A 56 -8.40 0.67 16.64
C VAL A 56 -7.45 0.18 17.72
N SER A 57 -6.83 -0.97 17.51
CA SER A 57 -5.68 -1.42 18.30
C SER A 57 -4.42 -1.29 17.46
N SER A 58 -3.30 -0.85 18.04
CA SER A 58 -2.04 -0.74 17.31
C SER A 58 -0.85 -1.27 18.12
N LYS A 59 0.10 -1.89 17.42
CA LYS A 59 1.34 -2.43 17.98
C LYS A 59 2.49 -2.18 17.03
N LEU A 60 3.66 -1.82 17.54
CA LEU A 60 4.89 -1.74 16.76
C LEU A 60 5.78 -2.93 17.14
N ILE A 61 6.07 -3.80 16.17
CA ILE A 61 6.95 -4.96 16.35
C ILE A 61 8.12 -4.82 15.38
N GLY A 62 9.34 -4.64 15.92
CA GLY A 62 10.51 -4.29 15.12
C GLY A 62 10.23 -3.04 14.28
N ASN A 63 10.35 -3.16 12.96
CA ASN A 63 10.06 -2.09 12.00
C ASN A 63 8.66 -2.19 11.35
N THR A 64 7.74 -2.94 11.94
CA THR A 64 6.38 -3.12 11.41
C THR A 64 5.32 -2.59 12.37
N LEU A 65 4.59 -1.56 11.91
CA LEU A 65 3.43 -1.03 12.62
C LEU A 65 2.17 -1.80 12.23
N TRP A 66 1.57 -2.51 13.18
CA TRP A 66 0.27 -3.16 13.02
C TRP A 66 -0.84 -2.25 13.49
N VAL A 67 -1.93 -2.19 12.73
CA VAL A 67 -3.17 -1.50 13.07
C VAL A 67 -4.35 -2.43 12.79
N TYR A 68 -5.07 -2.79 13.85
CA TYR A 68 -6.27 -3.61 13.79
C TYR A 68 -7.52 -2.73 13.88
N LEU A 69 -8.39 -2.86 12.88
CA LEU A 69 -9.63 -2.12 12.72
C LEU A 69 -10.82 -3.10 12.77
N PRO A 70 -11.42 -3.34 13.94
CA PRO A 70 -12.62 -4.15 14.08
C PRO A 70 -13.85 -3.40 13.59
N LEU A 71 -14.61 -4.01 12.69
CA LEU A 71 -15.83 -3.49 12.08
C LEU A 71 -16.87 -4.62 11.94
N GLU A 72 -18.06 -4.26 11.49
CA GLU A 72 -19.13 -5.21 11.18
C GLU A 72 -19.57 -5.00 9.73
N ASP A 73 -19.97 -6.09 9.09
CA ASP A 73 -20.54 -6.12 7.73
C ASP A 73 -19.64 -5.43 6.70
N ILE A 74 -18.37 -5.88 6.60
CA ILE A 74 -17.36 -5.15 5.81
C ILE A 74 -17.47 -5.36 4.30
N ILE A 75 -18.22 -6.38 3.88
CA ILE A 75 -18.47 -6.71 2.48
C ILE A 75 -19.91 -6.34 2.12
N SER A 76 -20.09 -5.73 0.96
CA SER A 76 -21.40 -5.49 0.36
C SER A 76 -21.44 -5.98 -1.09
N LYS A 77 -22.66 -6.14 -1.61
CA LYS A 77 -22.87 -6.43 -3.04
C LYS A 77 -22.86 -5.10 -3.79
N PRO A 78 -21.99 -4.92 -4.80
CA PRO A 78 -21.99 -3.70 -5.59
C PRO A 78 -23.27 -3.60 -6.43
N GLU A 79 -23.83 -2.39 -6.57
CA GLU A 79 -25.02 -2.15 -7.42
C GLU A 79 -24.75 -2.48 -8.90
N ASN A 80 -23.54 -2.17 -9.37
CA ASN A 80 -23.06 -2.47 -10.71
C ASN A 80 -21.75 -3.27 -10.59
N PRO A 81 -21.81 -4.62 -10.56
CA PRO A 81 -20.61 -5.43 -10.41
C PRO A 81 -19.73 -5.32 -11.66
N ASP A 82 -18.43 -5.09 -11.44
CA ASP A 82 -17.45 -5.13 -12.51
C ASP A 82 -17.40 -6.51 -13.14
N LYS A 83 -17.40 -6.54 -14.47
CA LYS A 83 -17.22 -7.75 -15.27
C LYS A 83 -15.75 -7.93 -15.62
N TYR A 84 -15.27 -9.17 -15.57
CA TYR A 84 -13.95 -9.53 -16.05
C TYR A 84 -13.97 -10.91 -16.70
N THR A 85 -13.09 -11.11 -17.67
CA THR A 85 -12.92 -12.42 -18.32
C THR A 85 -11.86 -13.21 -17.58
N GLU A 86 -12.23 -14.32 -16.96
CA GLU A 86 -11.25 -15.26 -16.43
C GLU A 86 -10.65 -16.07 -17.59
N ARG A 87 -9.32 -16.02 -17.74
CA ARG A 87 -8.56 -16.76 -18.76
C ARG A 87 -7.59 -17.77 -18.18
N PHE A 88 -7.24 -17.60 -16.90
CA PHE A 88 -6.23 -18.40 -16.22
C PHE A 88 -6.78 -18.92 -14.89
N PHE A 89 -6.45 -20.17 -14.58
CA PHE A 89 -6.57 -20.72 -13.25
C PHE A 89 -5.27 -20.47 -12.50
N LEU A 90 -5.39 -20.02 -11.24
CA LEU A 90 -4.28 -19.71 -10.35
C LEU A 90 -4.45 -20.44 -9.03
N GLU A 91 -3.35 -20.91 -8.45
CA GLU A 91 -3.30 -21.33 -7.06
C GLU A 91 -2.24 -20.52 -6.31
N ASP A 92 -2.62 -19.96 -5.15
CA ASP A 92 -1.71 -19.15 -4.34
C ASP A 92 -0.62 -20.05 -3.75
N LYS A 93 0.62 -19.83 -4.17
CA LYS A 93 1.80 -20.53 -3.66
C LYS A 93 2.74 -19.53 -3.01
N LYS A 94 3.19 -19.89 -1.81
CA LYS A 94 4.10 -19.04 -1.04
C LYS A 94 5.47 -18.98 -1.73
N ASN A 95 5.92 -17.75 -1.92
CA ASN A 95 7.30 -17.44 -2.27
C ASN A 95 8.06 -17.09 -0.99
N TYR A 96 9.36 -17.38 -0.95
CA TYR A 96 10.17 -17.12 0.23
C TYR A 96 11.66 -17.07 -0.13
N LEU A 97 12.44 -16.44 0.75
CA LEU A 97 13.90 -16.44 0.69
C LEU A 97 14.42 -17.45 1.72
N GLU A 98 15.21 -18.42 1.27
CA GLU A 98 15.84 -19.43 2.13
C GLU A 98 17.30 -19.56 1.69
N GLU A 99 18.24 -19.45 2.64
CA GLU A 99 19.68 -19.62 2.35
C GLU A 99 20.20 -18.74 1.17
N ARG A 100 19.71 -17.49 1.08
CA ARG A 100 19.99 -16.56 -0.03
C ARG A 100 19.48 -17.03 -1.40
N ILE A 101 18.57 -18.00 -1.46
CA ILE A 101 17.87 -18.44 -2.67
C ILE A 101 16.44 -17.94 -2.60
N LEU A 102 16.07 -17.02 -3.51
CA LEU A 102 14.70 -16.54 -3.63
C LEU A 102 13.89 -17.57 -4.41
N LYS A 103 13.03 -18.32 -3.73
CA LYS A 103 12.18 -19.33 -4.33
C LYS A 103 10.85 -18.72 -4.75
N VAL A 104 10.57 -18.74 -6.05
CA VAL A 104 9.35 -18.28 -6.68
C VAL A 104 8.61 -19.47 -7.26
N ASN A 105 7.50 -19.85 -6.63
CA ASN A 105 6.65 -20.94 -7.06
C ASN A 105 5.35 -20.37 -7.60
N TYR A 106 4.94 -20.80 -8.80
CA TYR A 106 3.65 -20.39 -9.35
C TYR A 106 2.94 -21.56 -10.00
N LEU A 107 1.61 -21.51 -9.92
CA LEU A 107 0.73 -22.41 -10.62
C LEU A 107 -0.27 -21.55 -11.39
N VAL A 108 0.05 -21.32 -12.66
CA VAL A 108 -0.82 -20.59 -13.59
C VAL A 108 -1.03 -21.49 -14.80
N LYS A 109 -2.29 -21.83 -15.07
CA LYS A 109 -2.66 -22.63 -16.26
C LYS A 109 -3.80 -21.95 -16.99
N LEU A 110 -3.88 -22.16 -18.30
CA LEU A 110 -5.02 -21.72 -19.09
C LEU A 110 -6.32 -22.35 -18.56
N ALA A 111 -7.34 -21.53 -18.42
CA ALA A 111 -8.70 -21.94 -18.09
C ALA A 111 -9.62 -21.73 -19.29
N GLU A 112 -10.82 -22.31 -19.22
CA GLU A 112 -11.89 -21.95 -20.14
C GLU A 112 -12.29 -20.50 -19.91
N GLU A 113 -12.41 -19.73 -21.01
CA GLU A 113 -12.84 -18.34 -20.93
C GLU A 113 -14.26 -18.25 -20.36
N LYS A 114 -14.38 -17.57 -19.23
CA LYS A 114 -15.67 -17.34 -18.55
C LYS A 114 -15.76 -15.89 -18.13
N GLU A 115 -16.84 -15.23 -18.53
CA GLU A 115 -17.18 -13.92 -17.97
C GLU A 115 -17.64 -14.11 -16.53
N LYS A 116 -16.95 -13.46 -15.60
CA LYS A 116 -17.30 -13.42 -14.19
C LYS A 116 -17.70 -12.00 -13.79
N GLN A 117 -18.52 -11.92 -12.76
CA GLN A 117 -18.91 -10.67 -12.12
C GLN A 117 -18.30 -10.63 -10.72
N GLN A 118 -17.82 -9.46 -10.32
CA GLN A 118 -17.37 -9.24 -8.95
C GLN A 118 -18.60 -9.08 -8.03
N GLU A 119 -19.07 -10.19 -7.46
CA GLU A 119 -20.30 -10.22 -6.64
C GLU A 119 -20.15 -9.59 -5.26
N MET A 120 -18.91 -9.40 -4.80
CA MET A 120 -18.58 -8.87 -3.49
C MET A 120 -17.56 -7.75 -3.61
N ALA A 121 -17.80 -6.66 -2.90
CA ALA A 121 -16.91 -5.52 -2.78
C ALA A 121 -16.81 -5.09 -1.31
N LEU A 122 -15.72 -4.43 -0.96
CA LEU A 122 -15.64 -3.79 0.35
C LEU A 122 -16.67 -2.66 0.40
N ASP A 123 -17.43 -2.59 1.50
CA ASP A 123 -18.43 -1.55 1.66
C ASP A 123 -17.82 -0.14 1.58
N LYS A 124 -18.54 0.79 0.97
CA LYS A 124 -18.04 2.16 0.75
C LYS A 124 -17.70 2.85 2.09
N SER A 125 -18.53 2.66 3.11
CA SER A 125 -18.29 3.24 4.42
C SER A 125 -17.06 2.64 5.10
N VAL A 126 -16.76 1.37 4.83
CA VAL A 126 -15.56 0.68 5.33
C VAL A 126 -14.32 1.23 4.63
N ASN A 127 -14.37 1.40 3.30
CA ASN A 127 -13.30 2.02 2.53
C ASN A 127 -12.93 3.41 3.09
N GLU A 128 -13.94 4.22 3.44
CA GLU A 128 -13.72 5.53 4.06
C GLU A 128 -13.04 5.42 5.44
N LYS A 129 -13.37 4.40 6.24
CA LYS A 129 -12.72 4.16 7.54
C LYS A 129 -11.26 3.72 7.37
N ILE A 130 -10.99 2.81 6.44
CA ILE A 130 -9.61 2.39 6.10
C ILE A 130 -8.80 3.61 5.63
N PHE A 131 -9.39 4.45 4.77
CA PHE A 131 -8.73 5.66 4.30
C PHE A 131 -8.42 6.64 5.44
N LYS A 132 -9.32 6.83 6.40
CA LYS A 132 -9.06 7.65 7.60
C LYS A 132 -7.91 7.08 8.43
N VAL A 133 -7.84 5.76 8.62
CA VAL A 133 -6.70 5.11 9.30
C VAL A 133 -5.41 5.36 8.53
N LEU A 134 -5.41 5.22 7.20
CA LEU A 134 -4.25 5.51 6.36
C LEU A 134 -3.80 6.97 6.46
N GLN A 135 -4.75 7.92 6.53
CA GLN A 135 -4.44 9.35 6.75
C GLN A 135 -3.76 9.57 8.10
N VAL A 136 -4.24 8.91 9.17
CA VAL A 136 -3.61 8.97 10.50
C VAL A 136 -2.21 8.38 10.47
N ILE A 137 -2.03 7.19 9.89
CA ILE A 137 -0.71 6.55 9.75
C ILE A 137 0.24 7.48 9.00
N ARG A 138 -0.19 8.05 7.86
CA ARG A 138 0.61 9.02 7.09
C ARG A 138 1.01 10.22 7.95
N ARG A 139 0.08 10.82 8.68
CA ARG A 139 0.33 11.97 9.56
C ARG A 139 1.35 11.63 10.64
N VAL A 140 1.19 10.48 11.31
CA VAL A 140 2.09 10.04 12.39
C VAL A 140 3.46 9.74 11.81
N LEU A 141 3.57 8.84 10.82
CA LEU A 141 4.85 8.41 10.24
C LEU A 141 5.65 9.57 9.63
N PHE A 142 5.00 10.57 9.03
CA PHE A 142 5.71 11.70 8.43
C PHE A 142 6.12 12.76 9.45
N SER A 143 5.68 12.62 10.70
CA SER A 143 5.98 13.54 11.81
C SER A 143 6.83 12.89 12.91
N VAL A 144 7.39 11.69 12.65
CA VAL A 144 8.30 10.99 13.57
C VAL A 144 9.67 11.65 13.56
N ASP A 145 10.40 11.51 14.68
CA ASP A 145 11.79 11.92 14.80
C ASP A 145 12.72 11.11 13.89
N ASN A 146 13.06 11.71 12.75
CA ASN A 146 13.97 11.13 11.77
C ASN A 146 15.45 11.17 12.21
N SER A 147 15.79 11.79 13.36
CA SER A 147 17.19 11.90 13.81
C SER A 147 17.85 10.54 14.07
N LYS A 148 17.04 9.50 14.34
CA LYS A 148 17.53 8.14 14.65
C LYS A 148 17.51 7.17 13.47
N LYS A 149 17.05 7.58 12.26
CA LYS A 149 16.90 6.72 11.06
C LYS A 149 16.22 5.36 11.35
N ASP A 150 15.21 5.37 12.21
CA ASP A 150 14.59 4.14 12.72
C ASP A 150 13.06 4.10 12.45
N ASP A 151 12.61 4.75 11.38
CA ASP A 151 11.20 4.77 10.97
C ASP A 151 10.67 3.34 10.73
N PRO A 152 9.40 3.06 11.10
CA PRO A 152 8.74 1.82 10.66
C PRO A 152 8.80 1.68 9.13
N LEU A 153 9.44 0.61 8.67
CA LEU A 153 9.57 0.30 7.24
C LEU A 153 8.27 -0.22 6.64
N PHE A 154 7.48 -0.91 7.46
CA PHE A 154 6.21 -1.49 7.06
C PHE A 154 5.10 -1.05 7.99
N PHE A 155 3.89 -1.00 7.44
CA PHE A 155 2.69 -1.00 8.25
C PHE A 155 1.68 -2.00 7.69
N CYS A 156 0.92 -2.61 8.59
CA CYS A 156 -0.10 -3.60 8.27
C CYS A 156 -1.44 -3.11 8.83
N ILE A 157 -2.43 -2.96 7.96
CA ILE A 157 -3.80 -2.67 8.36
C ILE A 157 -4.58 -3.97 8.24
N VAL A 158 -5.11 -4.45 9.35
CA VAL A 158 -6.04 -5.57 9.40
C VAL A 158 -7.43 -5.03 9.64
N THR A 159 -8.30 -5.13 8.65
CA THR A 159 -9.72 -4.77 8.78
C THR A 159 -10.53 -6.04 8.96
N ALA A 160 -11.14 -6.20 10.13
CA ALA A 160 -11.84 -7.42 10.49
C ALA A 160 -13.35 -7.17 10.59
N ASP A 161 -14.13 -8.04 9.96
CA ASP A 161 -15.55 -8.20 10.19
C ASP A 161 -15.78 -9.13 11.38
N ILE A 162 -15.86 -8.52 12.56
CA ILE A 162 -15.98 -9.25 13.83
C ILE A 162 -17.37 -9.88 14.00
N LYS A 163 -18.31 -9.63 13.08
CA LYS A 163 -19.62 -10.26 13.08
C LYS A 163 -19.60 -11.54 12.23
N ASN A 164 -18.99 -11.48 11.04
CA ASN A 164 -19.02 -12.56 10.07
C ASN A 164 -17.75 -13.45 10.06
N GLY A 165 -16.72 -13.07 10.82
CA GLY A 165 -15.49 -13.87 10.95
C GLY A 165 -14.59 -13.80 9.72
N PHE A 166 -14.56 -12.65 9.04
CA PHE A 166 -13.77 -12.40 7.83
C PHE A 166 -12.82 -11.24 8.05
N GLU A 167 -11.62 -11.29 7.49
CA GLU A 167 -10.68 -10.16 7.55
C GLU A 167 -9.96 -9.91 6.23
N ILE A 168 -9.50 -8.67 6.08
CA ILE A 168 -8.60 -8.24 5.01
C ILE A 168 -7.35 -7.67 5.67
N LYS A 169 -6.20 -8.24 5.29
CA LYS A 169 -4.87 -7.84 5.75
C LYS A 169 -4.15 -7.14 4.61
N GLN A 170 -3.79 -5.87 4.81
CA GLN A 170 -3.07 -5.06 3.83
C GLN A 170 -1.70 -4.67 4.37
N ILE A 171 -0.64 -5.07 3.67
CA ILE A 171 0.74 -4.76 4.02
C ILE A 171 1.27 -3.68 3.07
N PHE A 172 1.84 -2.65 3.67
CA PHE A 172 2.33 -1.47 2.98
C PHE A 172 3.81 -1.25 3.29
N TYR A 173 4.54 -0.74 2.31
CA TYR A 173 5.92 -0.29 2.47
C TYR A 173 5.95 1.24 2.64
N SER A 174 6.44 1.73 3.78
CA SER A 174 6.42 3.15 4.15
C SER A 174 7.10 4.06 3.10
N PRO A 175 8.23 3.68 2.46
CA PRO A 175 8.80 4.46 1.37
C PRO A 175 7.90 4.59 0.15
N ASP A 176 7.06 3.60 -0.17
CA ASP A 176 6.10 3.72 -1.27
C ASP A 176 4.99 4.73 -0.92
N LEU A 177 4.57 4.82 0.35
CA LEU A 177 3.67 5.86 0.83
C LEU A 177 4.28 7.28 0.69
N LYS A 178 5.59 7.42 0.93
CA LYS A 178 6.33 8.67 0.66
C LYS A 178 6.36 8.97 -0.85
N LYS A 179 6.66 7.97 -1.70
CA LYS A 179 6.70 8.13 -3.16
C LYS A 179 5.36 8.60 -3.74
N ILE A 180 4.24 7.98 -3.36
CA ILE A 180 2.90 8.42 -3.83
C ILE A 180 2.57 9.81 -3.32
N SER A 181 2.95 10.15 -2.07
CA SER A 181 2.74 11.49 -1.50
C SER A 181 3.50 12.60 -2.24
N TYR A 182 4.63 12.26 -2.87
CA TYR A 182 5.43 13.17 -3.68
C TYR A 182 5.15 13.06 -5.19
N GLY A 183 4.16 12.26 -5.60
CA GLY A 183 3.82 12.06 -7.01
C GLY A 183 4.88 11.31 -7.83
N ILE A 184 5.80 10.58 -7.17
CA ILE A 184 6.86 9.80 -7.83
C ILE A 184 6.28 8.54 -8.51
N ILE A 185 5.19 7.99 -7.97
CA ILE A 185 4.46 6.86 -8.52
C ILE A 185 2.98 7.24 -8.69
N SER A 186 2.29 6.59 -9.62
CA SER A 186 0.85 6.79 -9.83
C SER A 186 0.03 6.10 -8.74
N GLN A 187 -1.24 6.49 -8.60
CA GLN A 187 -2.17 5.83 -7.68
C GLN A 187 -2.34 4.34 -8.01
N THR A 188 -2.44 3.99 -9.29
CA THR A 188 -2.55 2.60 -9.75
C THR A 188 -1.31 1.79 -9.40
N GLU A 189 -0.12 2.35 -9.64
CA GLU A 189 1.13 1.66 -9.28
C GLU A 189 1.27 1.51 -7.76
N TYR A 190 0.85 2.50 -6.98
CA TYR A 190 0.80 2.38 -5.53
C TYR A 190 -0.18 1.29 -5.07
N GLN A 191 -1.36 1.17 -5.70
CA GLN A 191 -2.31 0.10 -5.39
C GLN A 191 -1.74 -1.29 -5.70
N HIS A 192 -1.03 -1.45 -6.81
CA HIS A 192 -0.33 -2.71 -7.14
C HIS A 192 0.85 -3.01 -6.22
N ARG A 193 1.28 -2.05 -5.39
CA ARG A 193 2.32 -2.25 -4.38
C ARG A 193 1.77 -2.67 -3.01
N ILE A 194 0.46 -2.64 -2.81
CA ILE A 194 -0.18 -3.08 -1.57
C ILE A 194 -0.39 -4.58 -1.66
N ILE A 195 0.19 -5.33 -0.73
CA ILE A 195 -0.07 -6.77 -0.62
C ILE A 195 -1.36 -6.92 0.17
N GLN A 196 -2.33 -7.63 -0.40
CA GLN A 196 -3.62 -7.84 0.22
C GLN A 196 -3.93 -9.34 0.32
N ASP A 197 -4.16 -9.80 1.54
CA ASP A 197 -4.63 -11.14 1.86
C ASP A 197 -5.99 -11.09 2.54
N SER A 198 -6.74 -12.18 2.44
CA SER A 198 -8.04 -12.32 3.10
C SER A 198 -8.15 -13.68 3.76
N GLU A 199 -8.81 -13.72 4.90
CA GLU A 199 -8.96 -14.92 5.72
C GLU A 199 -10.37 -14.98 6.32
N ILE A 200 -10.90 -16.20 6.45
CA ILE A 200 -12.13 -16.48 7.20
C ILE A 200 -11.73 -17.36 8.38
N SER A 201 -12.05 -16.92 9.59
CA SER A 201 -11.74 -17.64 10.82
C SER A 201 -12.77 -17.34 11.91
N PRO A 202 -13.29 -18.36 12.63
CA PRO A 202 -14.16 -18.15 13.78
C PRO A 202 -13.52 -17.34 14.91
N GLN A 203 -12.20 -17.30 15.00
CA GLN A 203 -11.46 -16.55 16.04
C GLN A 203 -11.60 -15.03 15.89
N ILE A 204 -12.02 -14.56 14.71
CA ILE A 204 -12.27 -13.14 14.42
C ILE A 204 -13.60 -12.69 15.04
N ILE A 205 -14.56 -13.62 15.23
CA ILE A 205 -15.91 -13.29 15.68
C ILE A 205 -15.84 -12.72 17.11
N GLY A 206 -16.32 -11.49 17.26
CA GLY A 206 -16.32 -10.73 18.51
C GLY A 206 -14.95 -10.18 18.94
N ASP A 207 -13.87 -10.40 18.18
CA ASP A 207 -12.54 -9.93 18.57
C ASP A 207 -12.37 -8.42 18.31
N LYS A 208 -12.57 -7.62 19.36
CA LYS A 208 -12.42 -6.16 19.30
C LYS A 208 -10.98 -5.68 19.42
N THR A 209 -10.01 -6.57 19.66
CA THR A 209 -8.64 -6.20 20.03
C THR A 209 -7.58 -6.76 19.09
N GLY A 210 -7.97 -7.68 18.20
CA GLY A 210 -7.05 -8.41 17.33
C GLY A 210 -6.19 -9.37 18.15
N ALA A 211 -6.79 -10.02 19.16
CA ALA A 211 -6.14 -11.03 19.99
C ALA A 211 -5.80 -12.30 19.19
N HIS A 212 -6.54 -12.61 18.13
CA HIS A 212 -6.25 -13.75 17.25
C HIS A 212 -5.01 -13.52 16.35
N LEU A 213 -4.56 -12.27 16.18
CA LEU A 213 -3.45 -11.94 15.30
C LEU A 213 -2.11 -12.32 15.89
N VAL A 214 -1.27 -12.96 15.07
CA VAL A 214 0.15 -13.16 15.36
C VAL A 214 0.94 -11.94 14.89
N TYR A 215 1.17 -11.00 15.81
CA TYR A 215 1.97 -9.82 15.55
C TYR A 215 3.46 -10.20 15.44
N ARG A 216 4.08 -9.84 14.32
CA ARG A 216 5.50 -10.05 14.07
C ARG A 216 6.07 -8.97 13.18
N GLU A 217 7.39 -8.88 13.15
CA GLU A 217 8.08 -8.06 12.16
C GLU A 217 7.95 -8.71 10.77
N ILE A 218 7.74 -7.86 9.77
CA ILE A 218 7.78 -8.19 8.35
C ILE A 218 9.15 -7.73 7.83
N SER A 219 9.92 -8.67 7.29
CA SER A 219 11.21 -8.35 6.68
C SER A 219 11.04 -7.86 5.24
N LEU A 220 12.04 -7.13 4.72
CA LEU A 220 12.04 -6.75 3.31
C LEU A 220 12.05 -7.97 2.38
N ALA A 221 12.83 -9.01 2.70
CA ALA A 221 12.87 -10.24 1.91
C ALA A 221 11.49 -10.91 1.82
N GLU A 222 10.77 -11.01 2.94
CA GLU A 222 9.41 -11.53 2.98
C GLU A 222 8.45 -10.66 2.15
N PHE A 223 8.48 -9.34 2.35
CA PHE A 223 7.65 -8.42 1.59
C PHE A 223 7.88 -8.55 0.08
N ILE A 224 9.14 -8.65 -0.37
CA ILE A 224 9.47 -8.82 -1.80
C ILE A 224 8.94 -10.15 -2.35
N ALA A 225 9.10 -11.24 -1.60
CA ALA A 225 8.60 -12.54 -2.02
C ALA A 225 7.06 -12.53 -2.16
N SER A 226 6.36 -11.97 -1.17
CA SER A 226 4.91 -11.78 -1.20
C SER A 226 4.46 -10.80 -2.29
N GLN A 227 5.26 -9.77 -2.59
CA GLN A 227 4.96 -8.82 -3.65
C GLN A 227 5.02 -9.47 -5.04
N ILE A 228 6.02 -10.32 -5.28
CA ILE A 228 6.12 -11.11 -6.51
C ILE A 228 4.86 -11.98 -6.65
N GLN A 229 4.46 -12.67 -5.58
CA GLN A 229 3.25 -13.49 -5.58
C GLN A 229 2.00 -12.67 -5.90
N SER A 230 1.83 -11.52 -5.23
CA SER A 230 0.69 -10.62 -5.43
C SER A 230 0.61 -10.09 -6.87
N ARG A 231 1.76 -9.70 -7.45
CA ARG A 231 1.82 -9.21 -8.83
C ARG A 231 1.52 -10.29 -9.86
N ILE A 232 1.99 -11.53 -9.65
CA ILE A 232 1.60 -12.67 -10.49
C ILE A 232 0.07 -12.85 -10.43
N LYS A 233 -0.51 -12.87 -9.23
CA LYS A 233 -1.95 -13.00 -9.04
C LYS A 233 -2.72 -11.91 -9.78
N LEU A 234 -2.37 -10.64 -9.57
CA LEU A 234 -3.01 -9.50 -10.24
C LEU A 234 -2.94 -9.62 -11.77
N LYS A 235 -1.75 -9.95 -12.30
CA LYS A 235 -1.51 -10.03 -13.75
C LYS A 235 -2.38 -11.06 -14.45
N PHE A 236 -2.64 -12.20 -13.81
CA PHE A 236 -3.35 -13.32 -14.42
C PHE A 236 -4.82 -13.47 -13.97
N GLN A 237 -5.22 -12.91 -12.81
CA GLN A 237 -6.59 -13.02 -12.27
C GLN A 237 -7.58 -12.07 -12.95
N LYS A 238 -7.16 -10.83 -13.23
CA LYS A 238 -7.90 -9.86 -14.05
C LYS A 238 -7.07 -9.64 -15.32
N PRO A 239 -7.02 -10.63 -16.22
CA PRO A 239 -5.91 -10.79 -17.14
C PRO A 239 -5.78 -9.60 -18.09
N GLU A 240 -4.73 -8.81 -17.85
CA GLU A 240 -4.12 -7.91 -18.85
C GLU A 240 -3.40 -8.70 -19.94
N VAL A 241 -3.28 -10.02 -19.75
CA VAL A 241 -2.47 -10.92 -20.55
C VAL A 241 -3.35 -11.64 -21.57
N GLU A 242 -2.88 -11.66 -22.82
CA GLU A 242 -3.50 -12.42 -23.91
C GLU A 242 -3.41 -13.93 -23.67
N ARG A 243 -4.37 -14.67 -24.22
CA ARG A 243 -4.48 -16.12 -24.00
C ARG A 243 -3.25 -16.90 -24.47
N ASN A 244 -2.55 -16.42 -25.49
CA ASN A 244 -1.37 -17.06 -26.08
C ASN A 244 -0.06 -16.58 -25.46
N ALA A 245 -0.10 -15.80 -24.37
CA ALA A 245 1.11 -15.31 -23.75
C ALA A 245 1.96 -16.43 -23.15
N ASP A 246 3.27 -16.23 -23.21
CA ASP A 246 4.23 -17.07 -22.53
C ASP A 246 4.21 -16.75 -21.02
N ILE A 247 3.54 -17.61 -20.25
CA ILE A 247 3.37 -17.46 -18.80
C ILE A 247 4.72 -17.36 -18.09
N ASP A 248 5.69 -18.20 -18.47
CA ASP A 248 7.00 -18.25 -17.83
C ASP A 248 7.77 -16.95 -18.06
N LYS A 249 7.69 -16.41 -19.29
CA LYS A 249 8.26 -15.11 -19.63
C LYS A 249 7.61 -13.95 -18.86
N GLU A 250 6.29 -13.94 -18.72
CA GLU A 250 5.58 -12.90 -17.95
C GLU A 250 5.90 -12.97 -16.45
N VAL A 251 6.00 -14.17 -15.87
CA VAL A 251 6.44 -14.36 -14.49
C VAL A 251 7.88 -13.86 -14.30
N LEU A 252 8.78 -14.17 -15.24
CA LEU A 252 10.16 -13.69 -15.19
C LEU A 252 10.24 -12.15 -15.20
N LYS A 253 9.44 -11.48 -16.04
CA LYS A 253 9.32 -10.02 -16.06
C LYS A 253 8.86 -9.47 -14.72
N ILE A 254 7.85 -10.08 -14.09
CA ILE A 254 7.34 -9.65 -12.78
C ILE A 254 8.42 -9.74 -11.71
N ILE A 255 9.18 -10.85 -11.69
CA ILE A 255 10.28 -11.05 -10.74
C ILE A 255 11.34 -9.95 -10.94
N SER A 256 11.85 -9.80 -12.17
CA SER A 256 12.88 -8.81 -12.48
C SER A 256 12.42 -7.38 -12.16
N TYR A 257 11.20 -7.02 -12.58
CA TYR A 257 10.60 -5.72 -12.28
C TYR A 257 10.52 -5.46 -10.77
N THR A 258 10.07 -6.44 -9.99
CA THR A 258 9.89 -6.28 -8.55
C THR A 258 11.24 -6.12 -7.86
N LEU A 259 12.22 -6.96 -8.19
CA LEU A 259 13.57 -6.87 -7.62
C LEU A 259 14.21 -5.50 -7.88
N ASN A 260 14.15 -5.02 -9.12
CA ASN A 260 14.69 -3.72 -9.51
C ASN A 260 13.94 -2.55 -8.87
N THR A 261 12.61 -2.63 -8.78
CA THR A 261 11.75 -1.60 -8.16
C THR A 261 12.14 -1.30 -6.72
N TYR A 262 12.57 -2.31 -5.98
CA TYR A 262 12.95 -2.20 -4.58
C TYR A 262 14.47 -2.22 -4.35
N GLY A 263 15.27 -2.34 -5.42
CA GLY A 263 16.72 -2.48 -5.33
C GLY A 263 17.15 -3.68 -4.48
N PHE A 264 16.34 -4.74 -4.46
CA PHE A 264 16.58 -5.89 -3.60
C PHE A 264 17.69 -6.75 -4.21
N ASN A 265 18.79 -6.94 -3.47
CA ASN A 265 19.98 -7.68 -3.90
C ASN A 265 20.52 -8.64 -2.83
N ASP A 266 19.77 -8.91 -1.76
CA ASP A 266 20.18 -9.86 -0.73
C ASP A 266 19.76 -11.29 -1.08
N PHE A 267 20.26 -11.77 -2.23
CA PHE A 267 20.09 -13.15 -2.70
C PHE A 267 21.24 -13.50 -3.65
N THR A 268 21.50 -14.78 -3.85
CA THR A 268 22.51 -15.29 -4.77
C THR A 268 21.85 -15.82 -6.05
N PHE A 269 20.74 -16.54 -5.89
CA PHE A 269 19.98 -17.16 -6.97
C PHE A 269 18.49 -16.89 -6.82
N VAL A 270 17.78 -16.86 -7.95
CA VAL A 270 16.33 -17.00 -8.00
C VAL A 270 16.03 -18.36 -8.58
N GLU A 271 15.27 -19.14 -7.82
CA GLU A 271 14.71 -20.41 -8.26
C GLU A 271 13.26 -20.19 -8.67
N ILE A 272 12.96 -20.41 -9.94
CA ILE A 272 11.65 -20.19 -10.54
C ILE A 272 11.06 -21.54 -10.91
N SER A 273 9.98 -21.92 -10.25
CA SER A 273 9.34 -23.23 -10.39
C SER A 273 7.91 -23.09 -10.92
N ASN A 274 7.71 -23.54 -12.15
CA ASN A 274 6.37 -23.70 -12.74
C ASN A 274 5.79 -25.04 -12.27
N LEU A 275 4.82 -24.99 -11.36
CA LEU A 275 4.23 -26.20 -10.77
C LEU A 275 3.26 -26.92 -11.71
N VAL A 276 2.86 -26.32 -12.83
CA VAL A 276 2.01 -26.95 -13.84
C VAL A 276 2.84 -27.87 -14.74
N THR A 277 4.00 -27.39 -15.20
CA THR A 277 4.88 -28.12 -16.12
C THR A 277 5.95 -28.94 -15.40
N GLY A 278 6.23 -28.61 -14.13
CA GLY A 278 7.37 -29.15 -13.38
C GLY A 278 8.71 -28.51 -13.77
N THR A 279 8.70 -27.52 -14.67
CA THR A 279 9.92 -26.82 -15.11
C THR A 279 10.50 -26.00 -13.97
N LYS A 280 11.82 -26.08 -13.81
CA LYS A 280 12.59 -25.34 -12.82
C LYS A 280 13.72 -24.58 -13.53
N ASN A 281 13.76 -23.26 -13.34
CA ASN A 281 14.81 -22.40 -13.86
C ASN A 281 15.56 -21.76 -12.68
N ILE A 282 16.89 -21.74 -12.75
CA ILE A 282 17.74 -21.13 -11.72
C ILE A 282 18.58 -20.05 -12.38
N LEU A 283 18.36 -18.82 -11.95
CA LEU A 283 19.08 -17.65 -12.45
C LEU A 283 19.94 -17.07 -11.34
N ASN A 284 21.18 -16.74 -11.65
CA ASN A 284 22.01 -15.96 -10.73
C ASN A 284 21.51 -14.50 -10.67
N GLN A 285 21.91 -13.78 -9.62
CA GLN A 285 21.52 -12.39 -9.41
C GLN A 285 21.79 -11.47 -10.62
N LYS A 286 22.95 -11.62 -11.28
CA LYS A 286 23.30 -10.78 -12.43
C LYS A 286 22.36 -11.03 -13.60
N ALA A 287 22.01 -12.29 -13.87
CA ALA A 287 21.13 -12.66 -14.97
C ALA A 287 19.71 -12.08 -14.78
N ILE A 288 19.11 -12.27 -13.60
CA ILE A 288 17.73 -11.79 -13.36
C ILE A 288 17.62 -10.26 -13.33
N LEU A 289 18.68 -9.56 -12.90
CA LEU A 289 18.72 -8.09 -12.86
C LEU A 289 19.17 -7.46 -14.18
N ALA A 290 19.73 -8.21 -15.12
CA ALA A 290 20.16 -7.69 -16.42
C ALA A 290 18.98 -7.48 -17.40
N ASP A 291 17.91 -8.28 -17.27
CA ASP A 291 16.77 -8.29 -18.20
C ASP A 291 15.77 -7.14 -17.95
N SER A 292 16.08 -6.20 -17.05
CA SER A 292 15.23 -5.03 -16.83
C SER A 292 15.58 -3.90 -17.78
N ILE A 293 15.17 -3.99 -19.04
CA ILE A 293 14.76 -2.88 -19.93
C ILE A 293 14.07 -3.52 -21.16
N GLU A 294 12.74 -3.48 -21.18
CA GLU A 294 11.88 -3.02 -22.29
C GLU A 294 10.42 -2.97 -21.82
#